data_AF-A0A183DAA2-F1
#
_entry.id   AF-A0A183DAA2-F1
#
_cell.length_a   1.000
_cell.length_b   1.000
_cell.length_c   1.000
_cell.angle_alpha   90.00
_cell.angle_beta   90.00
_cell.angle_gamma   90.00
#
_symmetry.space_group_name_H-M   'P 1'
#
loop_
_entity.id
_entity.type
_entity.pdbx_description
1 polymer ?
#
loop_
_entity_poly.entity_id
_entity_poly.type
_entity_poly.pdbx_seq_one_letter_code
_entity_poly.pdbx_strand_id
1 'polypeptide(L)'
;MTQDEDDPYRNDPKRHPALLVNSEKPFNAETPPELILDDFFTPNELFFVRNHMPVPDVKVKAHRLTIDGLSIRHPLVLSVDDLKHKFSHASVNATLQCA
;
A
#
# COMPACT_ATOMS: atom_id res chain seq x y z
N MET A 1 -1.11 -17.36 22.96
CA MET A 1 -0.61 -15.96 23.03
C MET A 1 -1.83 -15.08 22.89
N THR A 2 -2.22 -14.41 23.97
CA THR A 2 -3.32 -13.45 23.98
C THR A 2 -3.01 -12.36 22.96
N GLN A 3 -3.89 -12.15 21.97
CA GLN A 3 -3.81 -10.95 21.14
C GLN A 3 -3.94 -9.75 22.08
N ASP A 4 -2.93 -8.90 22.07
CA ASP A 4 -2.99 -7.64 22.79
C ASP A 4 -3.97 -6.74 22.03
N GLU A 5 -5.16 -6.51 22.59
CA GLU A 5 -6.21 -5.69 21.97
C GLU A 5 -5.73 -4.26 21.69
N ASP A 6 -4.71 -3.81 22.43
CA ASP A 6 -4.10 -2.48 22.29
C ASP A 6 -2.98 -2.43 21.24
N ASP A 7 -2.65 -3.56 20.58
CA ASP A 7 -1.66 -3.58 19.50
C ASP A 7 -2.17 -2.82 18.26
N PRO A 8 -1.52 -1.72 17.86
CA PRO A 8 -1.96 -0.93 16.71
C PRO A 8 -1.74 -1.66 15.38
N TYR A 9 -0.93 -2.73 15.35
CA TYR A 9 -0.64 -3.53 14.16
C TYR A 9 -1.46 -4.83 14.08
N ARG A 10 -2.42 -5.06 14.98
CA ARG A 10 -3.16 -6.33 15.04
C ARG A 10 -3.92 -6.70 13.75
N ASN A 11 -4.30 -5.69 12.98
CA ASN A 11 -5.05 -5.82 11.73
C ASN A 11 -4.17 -5.73 10.48
N ASP A 12 -2.84 -5.65 10.65
CA ASP A 12 -1.93 -5.65 9.52
C ASP A 12 -2.12 -6.95 8.69
N PRO A 13 -2.09 -6.86 7.35
CA PRO A 13 -2.35 -8.00 6.49
C PRO A 13 -1.31 -9.11 6.68
N LYS A 14 -1.62 -10.34 6.28
CA LYS A 14 -0.59 -11.39 6.18
C LYS A 14 0.25 -11.17 4.93
N ARG A 15 1.53 -11.50 4.98
CA ARG A 15 2.48 -11.35 3.87
C ARG A 15 3.10 -12.69 3.51
N HIS A 16 3.66 -12.75 2.30
CA HIS A 16 4.29 -13.97 1.81
C HIS A 16 5.49 -14.37 2.70
N PRO A 17 5.60 -15.65 3.10
CA PRO A 17 6.61 -16.10 4.05
C PRO A 17 8.05 -16.08 3.49
N ALA A 18 8.21 -15.97 2.17
CA ALA A 18 9.53 -15.88 1.55
C ALA A 18 10.14 -14.48 1.67
N LEU A 19 9.38 -13.44 2.04
CA LEU A 19 9.95 -12.10 2.18
C LEU A 19 11.03 -12.07 3.27
N LEU A 20 12.11 -11.35 3.01
CA LEU A 20 13.14 -11.09 4.01
C LEU A 20 12.66 -9.93 4.90
N VAL A 21 12.19 -10.26 6.10
CA VAL A 21 11.62 -9.27 7.02
C VAL A 21 12.71 -8.55 7.80
N ASN A 22 12.79 -7.23 7.59
CA ASN A 22 13.72 -6.34 8.28
C ASN A 22 13.10 -5.70 9.53
N SER A 23 11.78 -5.53 9.55
CA SER A 23 11.01 -5.08 10.71
C SER A 23 9.59 -5.62 10.63
N GLU A 24 9.05 -6.14 11.74
CA GLU A 24 7.68 -6.65 11.81
C GLU A 24 6.65 -5.54 12.07
N LYS A 25 7.01 -4.54 12.88
CA LYS A 25 6.11 -3.46 13.34
C LYS A 25 6.88 -2.14 13.46
N PRO A 26 6.78 -1.23 12.47
CA PRO A 26 6.01 -1.35 11.23
C PRO A 26 6.61 -2.37 10.25
N PHE A 27 5.75 -3.04 9.49
CA PHE A 27 6.19 -4.09 8.56
C PHE A 27 7.07 -3.53 7.43
N ASN A 28 8.31 -3.99 7.35
CA ASN A 28 9.27 -3.66 6.31
C ASN A 28 10.00 -4.93 5.87
N ALA A 29 9.91 -5.27 4.59
CA ALA A 29 10.48 -6.49 4.06
C ALA A 29 10.83 -6.35 2.58
N GLU A 30 11.79 -7.13 2.11
CA GLU A 30 12.28 -7.13 0.73
C GLU A 30 12.14 -8.50 0.06
N THR A 31 12.12 -8.50 -1.27
CA THR A 31 12.17 -9.71 -2.09
C THR A 31 13.54 -10.38 -1.91
N PRO A 32 13.63 -11.70 -1.68
CA PRO A 32 14.92 -12.39 -1.68
C PRO A 32 15.69 -12.14 -2.99
N PRO A 33 17.02 -11.91 -2.93
CA PRO A 33 17.84 -11.68 -4.12
C PRO A 33 17.75 -12.81 -5.16
N GLU A 34 17.53 -14.05 -4.72
CA GLU A 34 17.33 -15.20 -5.58
C GLU A 34 16.01 -15.18 -6.36
N LEU A 35 15.01 -14.40 -5.92
CA LEU A 35 13.70 -14.28 -6.58
C LEU A 35 13.51 -12.95 -7.33
N ILE A 36 14.31 -11.92 -7.02
CA ILE A 36 14.08 -10.56 -7.53
C ILE A 36 14.27 -10.44 -9.05
N LEU A 37 15.01 -11.37 -9.65
CA LEU A 37 15.31 -11.40 -11.09
C LEU A 37 14.48 -12.45 -11.86
N ASP A 38 13.62 -13.22 -11.19
CA ASP A 38 12.86 -14.31 -11.81
C ASP A 38 11.81 -13.80 -12.80
N ASP A 39 11.24 -12.62 -12.53
CA ASP A 39 10.21 -11.99 -13.34
C ASP A 39 10.50 -10.50 -13.59
N PHE A 40 10.19 -10.01 -14.80
CA PHE A 40 10.29 -8.59 -15.12
C PHE A 40 9.32 -7.74 -14.28
N PHE A 41 8.15 -8.31 -13.96
CA PHE A 41 7.20 -7.72 -13.03
C PHE A 41 7.22 -8.52 -11.73
N THR A 42 7.84 -7.98 -10.69
CA THR A 42 7.84 -8.61 -9.38
C THR A 42 6.39 -8.90 -8.94
N PRO A 43 6.02 -10.17 -8.64
CA PRO A 43 4.68 -10.50 -8.20
C PRO A 43 4.27 -9.68 -6.98
N ASN A 44 2.99 -9.27 -6.89
CA ASN A 44 2.50 -8.39 -5.82
C ASN A 44 2.82 -8.90 -4.40
N GLU A 45 2.80 -10.21 -4.19
CA GLU A 45 3.09 -10.86 -2.90
C GLU A 45 4.58 -10.81 -2.52
N LEU A 46 5.46 -10.57 -3.50
CA LEU A 46 6.90 -10.48 -3.34
C LEU A 46 7.43 -9.05 -3.48
N PHE A 47 6.63 -8.10 -3.98
CA PHE A 47 7.01 -6.69 -4.09
C PHE A 47 7.39 -6.14 -2.70
N PHE A 48 8.53 -5.45 -2.60
CA PHE A 48 9.02 -4.97 -1.30
C PHE A 48 7.96 -4.12 -0.57
N VAL A 49 7.90 -4.26 0.75
CA VAL A 49 6.97 -3.50 1.59
C VAL A 49 7.77 -2.56 2.47
N ARG A 50 7.43 -1.27 2.43
CA ARG A 50 8.00 -0.26 3.34
C ARG A 50 6.89 0.51 4.04
N ASN A 51 6.54 0.10 5.25
CA ASN A 51 5.59 0.82 6.08
C ASN A 51 6.29 1.67 7.14
N HIS A 52 5.79 2.90 7.34
CA HIS A 52 6.20 3.76 8.46
C HIS A 52 5.26 3.64 9.67
N MET A 53 4.03 3.15 9.45
CA MET A 53 2.92 3.10 10.42
C MET A 53 2.07 1.85 10.16
N PRO A 54 1.12 1.48 11.04
CA PRO A 54 0.18 0.39 10.79
C PRO A 54 -0.60 0.58 9.48
N VAL A 55 -0.99 -0.54 8.86
CA VAL A 55 -1.75 -0.51 7.61
C VAL A 55 -3.21 -0.08 7.92
N PRO A 56 -3.75 0.97 7.27
CA PRO A 56 -5.12 1.40 7.52
C PRO A 56 -6.16 0.35 7.05
N ASP A 57 -7.16 0.08 7.89
CA ASP A 57 -8.37 -0.66 7.47
C ASP A 57 -9.39 0.32 6.85
N VAL A 58 -9.51 0.26 5.52
CA VAL A 58 -10.29 1.23 4.74
C VAL A 58 -11.60 0.63 4.22
N LYS A 59 -12.73 1.20 4.66
CA LYS A 59 -14.05 0.92 4.07
C LYS A 59 -14.20 1.64 2.74
N VAL A 60 -13.99 0.93 1.63
CA VAL A 60 -13.96 1.47 0.25
C VAL A 60 -15.13 2.41 -0.08
N LYS A 61 -16.37 2.05 0.29
CA LYS A 61 -17.58 2.86 0.01
C LYS A 61 -17.59 4.20 0.76
N ALA A 62 -16.98 4.26 1.93
CA ALA A 62 -16.89 5.45 2.76
C ALA A 62 -15.65 6.30 2.46
N HIS A 63 -14.63 5.72 1.82
CA HIS A 63 -13.38 6.42 1.51
C HIS A 63 -13.59 7.58 0.54
N ARG A 64 -12.88 8.68 0.78
CA ARG A 64 -12.90 9.90 -0.03
C ARG A 64 -11.48 10.41 -0.22
N LEU A 65 -11.14 10.74 -1.47
CA LEU A 65 -9.94 11.50 -1.82
C LEU A 65 -10.32 12.97 -1.91
N THR A 66 -9.64 13.81 -1.14
CA THR A 66 -9.80 15.27 -1.21
C THR A 66 -8.58 15.87 -1.91
N ILE A 67 -8.81 16.63 -2.97
CA ILE A 67 -7.80 17.40 -3.67
C ILE A 67 -8.04 18.87 -3.35
N ASP A 68 -7.08 19.49 -2.67
CA ASP A 68 -7.14 20.87 -2.20
C ASP A 68 -5.75 21.54 -2.28
N GLY A 69 -5.71 22.86 -2.18
CA GLY A 69 -4.48 23.64 -2.23
C GLY A 69 -4.71 25.14 -2.41
N LEU A 70 -3.64 25.93 -2.34
CA LEU A 70 -3.70 27.40 -2.34
C LEU A 70 -4.48 28.02 -3.51
N SER A 71 -4.47 27.38 -4.69
CA SER A 71 -5.17 27.87 -5.89
C SER A 71 -6.55 27.22 -6.12
N ILE A 72 -7.00 26.35 -5.23
CA ILE A 72 -8.28 25.64 -5.35
C ILE A 72 -9.35 26.40 -4.55
N ARG A 73 -10.34 26.97 -5.25
CA ARG A 73 -11.44 27.73 -4.60
C ARG A 73 -12.41 26.83 -3.84
N HIS A 74 -12.65 25.63 -4.36
CA HIS A 74 -13.52 24.62 -3.77
C HIS A 74 -12.83 23.26 -3.86
N PRO A 75 -12.52 22.60 -2.73
CA PRO A 75 -11.88 21.30 -2.72
C PRO A 75 -12.67 20.27 -3.54
N LEU A 76 -11.97 19.48 -4.35
CA LEU A 76 -12.58 18.38 -5.09
C LEU A 76 -12.58 17.13 -4.20
N VAL A 77 -13.75 16.55 -3.96
CA VAL A 77 -13.91 15.35 -3.15
C VAL A 77 -14.41 14.21 -4.04
N LEU A 78 -13.64 13.13 -4.13
CA LEU A 78 -13.90 11.99 -5.02
C LEU A 78 -14.07 10.70 -4.20
N SER A 79 -15.07 9.90 -4.55
CA SER A 79 -15.16 8.51 -4.10
C SER A 79 -14.23 7.61 -4.93
N VAL A 80 -14.01 6.37 -4.47
CA VAL A 80 -13.27 5.36 -5.26
C VAL A 80 -13.99 5.04 -6.58
N ASP A 81 -15.32 5.11 -6.61
CA ASP A 81 -16.12 4.90 -7.82
C ASP A 81 -15.91 6.03 -8.84
N ASP A 82 -15.87 7.28 -8.36
CA ASP A 82 -15.55 8.44 -9.19
C ASP A 82 -14.18 8.29 -9.85
N LEU A 83 -13.16 7.87 -9.09
CA LEU A 83 -11.80 7.66 -9.61
C LEU A 83 -11.75 6.58 -10.71
N LYS A 84 -12.58 5.54 -10.61
CA LYS A 84 -12.62 4.44 -11.58
C LYS A 84 -13.35 4.80 -12.87
N HIS A 85 -14.34 5.70 -12.81
CA HIS A 85 -15.30 5.86 -13.90
C HIS A 85 -15.35 7.28 -14.50
N LYS A 86 -14.90 8.33 -13.80
CA LYS A 86 -14.92 9.71 -14.32
C LYS A 86 -13.68 10.09 -15.13
N PHE A 87 -12.65 9.26 -15.13
CA PHE A 87 -11.36 9.56 -15.76
C PHE A 87 -10.94 8.40 -16.68
N SER A 88 -10.21 8.72 -17.75
CA SER A 88 -9.61 7.72 -18.63
C SER A 88 -8.53 6.94 -17.89
N HIS A 89 -8.58 5.62 -17.98
CA HIS A 89 -7.57 4.75 -17.39
C HIS A 89 -6.24 4.86 -18.15
N ALA A 90 -5.13 4.93 -17.41
CA ALA A 90 -3.77 4.87 -17.94
C ALA A 90 -3.00 3.75 -17.24
N SER A 91 -2.10 3.10 -17.97
CA SER A 91 -1.24 2.03 -17.44
C SER A 91 0.22 2.37 -17.70
N VAL A 92 1.03 2.30 -16.65
CA VAL A 92 2.46 2.67 -16.68
C VAL A 92 3.24 1.59 -15.93
N ASN A 93 4.28 1.06 -16.57
CA ASN A 93 5.24 0.18 -15.91
C ASN A 93 6.29 1.06 -15.23
N ALA A 94 6.37 0.99 -13.91
CA ALA A 94 7.29 1.79 -13.12
C ALA A 94 7.93 0.94 -12.01
N THR A 95 9.25 1.07 -11.87
CA THR A 95 9.99 0.53 -10.72
C THR A 95 9.93 1.53 -9.59
N LEU A 96 9.60 1.07 -8.38
CA LEU A 96 9.74 1.85 -7.15
C LEU A 96 11.02 1.41 -6.45
N GLN A 97 11.85 2.38 -6.08
CA GLN A 97 13.10 2.16 -5.36
C GLN A 97 13.06 2.97 -4.06
N CYS A 98 13.35 2.34 -2.93
CA CYS A 98 13.55 3.05 -1.67
C CYS A 98 14.85 3.89 -1.73
N ALA A 99 14.84 5.06 -1.08
CA ALA A 99 15.98 5.99 -1.04
C ALA A 99 17.22 5.40 -0.36
#